data_AF-D0AAJ1-F1
#
_entry.id   AF-D0AAJ1-F1
#
_cell.length_a   1.000
_cell.length_b   1.000
_cell.length_c   1.000
_cell.angle_alpha   90.00
_cell.angle_beta   90.00
_cell.angle_gamma   90.00
#
_symmetry.space_group_name_H-M   'P 1'
#
loop_
_entity.id
_entity.type
_entity.pdbx_description
1 polymer ?
#
loop_
_entity_poly.entity_id
_entity_poly.type
_entity_poly.pdbx_seq_one_letter_code
_entity_poly.pdbx_strand_id
1 'polypeptide(L)'
;MSTSEGNAANRFAGRVKQAEDPFVKALRIKVNGLKRNMKDLEFAKKEVVCETARLESIRDTNPDRVKQQENVIAEAQMMIPHSENRVRAAIKDLQDFLDTHENDAEEGELMQDARTTLESAQLTLSKQ
;
A
#
# COMPACT_ATOMS: atom_id res chain seq x y z
N MET A 1 -39.84 44.69 24.03
CA MET A 1 -39.78 43.76 22.89
C MET A 1 -38.35 43.29 22.74
N SER A 2 -38.10 42.00 22.96
CA SER A 2 -36.78 41.37 22.89
C SER A 2 -36.50 40.89 21.47
N THR A 3 -35.33 41.22 20.92
CA THR A 3 -34.73 40.59 19.75
C THR A 3 -33.23 40.51 20.00
N SER A 4 -32.78 39.46 20.68
CA SER A 4 -32.09 38.29 20.10
C SER A 4 -30.67 38.60 19.59
N GLU A 5 -29.70 38.39 20.48
CA GLU A 5 -28.29 38.25 20.16
C GLU A 5 -28.08 37.05 19.22
N GLY A 6 -27.65 37.32 17.99
CA GLY A 6 -27.15 36.30 17.07
C GLY A 6 -25.64 36.14 17.25
N ASN A 7 -25.23 35.31 18.21
CA ASN A 7 -23.86 34.81 18.29
C ASN A 7 -23.61 33.90 17.07
N ALA A 8 -23.00 34.47 16.03
CA ALA A 8 -22.52 33.72 14.88
C ALA A 8 -21.26 32.93 15.28
N ALA A 9 -21.47 31.85 16.04
CA ALA A 9 -20.45 30.87 16.34
C ALA A 9 -19.92 30.30 15.02
N ASN A 10 -18.65 30.58 14.77
CA ASN A 10 -17.91 30.24 13.56
C ASN A 10 -17.95 28.71 13.36
N ARG A 11 -18.77 28.21 12.42
CA ARG A 11 -18.96 26.76 12.16
C ARG A 11 -17.69 26.04 11.68
N PHE A 12 -16.65 26.80 11.33
CA PHE A 12 -15.32 26.30 10.95
C PHE A 12 -14.31 26.29 12.11
N ALA A 13 -14.70 26.65 13.35
CA ALA A 13 -13.88 26.45 14.54
C ALA A 13 -13.81 24.97 14.96
N GLY A 14 -13.88 24.06 13.98
CA GLY A 14 -13.66 22.63 14.17
C GLY A 14 -12.20 22.45 14.57
N ARG A 15 -11.99 21.89 15.78
CA ARG A 15 -10.73 21.41 16.35
C ARG A 15 -9.55 21.60 15.40
N VAL A 16 -8.75 22.63 15.65
CA VAL A 16 -7.38 22.65 15.15
C VAL A 16 -6.75 21.35 15.68
N LYS A 17 -6.69 20.31 14.84
CA LYS A 17 -5.92 19.10 15.15
C LYS A 17 -4.54 19.64 15.45
N GLN A 18 -4.08 19.43 16.69
CA GLN A 18 -2.68 19.72 17.04
C GLN A 18 -1.82 19.21 15.89
N ALA A 19 -0.92 20.05 15.40
CA ALA A 19 -0.03 19.68 14.32
C ALA A 19 0.73 18.44 14.78
N GLU A 20 0.36 17.29 14.21
CA GLU A 20 1.08 16.04 14.40
C GLU A 20 2.52 16.28 13.97
N ASP A 21 3.46 15.75 14.75
CA ASP A 21 4.88 15.84 14.44
C ASP A 21 5.10 15.50 12.94
N PRO A 22 5.72 16.42 12.17
CA PRO A 22 6.04 16.19 10.77
C PRO A 22 6.72 14.85 10.51
N PHE A 23 7.60 14.42 11.43
CA PHE A 23 8.27 13.12 11.36
C PHE A 23 7.27 11.96 11.46
N VAL A 24 6.47 11.93 12.52
CA VAL A 24 5.44 10.89 12.77
C VAL A 24 4.46 10.80 11.59
N LYS A 25 4.04 11.95 11.06
CA LYS A 25 3.14 12.01 9.90
C LYS A 25 3.80 11.41 8.65
N ALA A 26 5.05 11.78 8.35
CA ALA A 26 5.78 11.27 7.20
C ALA A 26 6.05 9.77 7.31
N LEU A 27 6.47 9.30 8.50
CA LEU A 27 6.66 7.89 8.80
C LEU A 27 5.39 7.08 8.53
N ARG A 28 4.24 7.54 9.05
CA ARG A 28 2.96 6.88 8.82
C ARG A 28 2.59 6.79 7.34
N ILE A 29 2.86 7.84 6.56
CA ILE A 29 2.59 7.84 5.12
C ILE A 29 3.44 6.77 4.41
N LYS A 30 4.74 6.70 4.73
CA LYS A 30 5.67 5.73 4.13
C LYS A 30 5.32 4.29 4.51
N VAL A 31 5.06 4.02 5.78
CA VAL A 31 4.63 2.69 6.26
C VAL A 31 3.35 2.24 5.55
N ASN A 32 2.33 3.10 5.50
CA ASN A 32 1.08 2.77 4.81
C ASN A 32 1.27 2.62 3.29
N GLY A 33 2.19 3.38 2.70
CA GLY A 33 2.59 3.22 1.30
C GLY A 33 3.17 1.83 1.03
N LEU A 34 4.10 1.38 1.87
CA LEU A 34 4.70 0.05 1.77
C LEU A 34 3.65 -1.05 1.95
N LYS A 35 2.77 -0.95 2.96
CA LYS A 35 1.66 -1.90 3.18
C LYS A 35 0.74 -2.03 1.97
N ARG A 36 0.42 -0.92 1.29
CA ARG A 36 -0.39 -0.95 0.06
C ARG A 36 0.34 -1.66 -1.07
N ASN A 37 1.61 -1.34 -1.32
CA ASN A 37 2.40 -1.99 -2.36
C ASN A 37 2.54 -3.51 -2.11
N MET A 38 2.66 -3.94 -0.84
CA MET A 38 2.67 -5.37 -0.50
C MET A 38 1.35 -6.07 -0.87
N LYS A 39 0.20 -5.43 -0.58
CA LYS A 39 -1.11 -5.95 -0.96
C LYS A 39 -1.27 -5.99 -2.49
N ASP A 40 -0.83 -4.94 -3.20
CA ASP A 40 -0.85 -4.91 -4.67
C ASP A 40 -0.10 -6.12 -5.24
N LEU A 41 1.08 -6.44 -4.70
CA LEU A 41 1.85 -7.63 -5.09
C LEU A 41 1.11 -8.94 -4.79
N GLU A 42 0.48 -9.04 -3.61
CA GLU A 42 -0.34 -10.21 -3.26
C GLU A 42 -1.50 -10.40 -4.26
N PHE A 43 -2.19 -9.33 -4.63
CA PHE A 43 -3.26 -9.38 -5.62
C PHE A 43 -2.75 -9.71 -7.03
N ALA A 44 -1.61 -9.16 -7.45
CA ALA A 44 -1.01 -9.52 -8.74
C ALA A 44 -0.69 -11.02 -8.82
N LYS A 45 -0.15 -11.61 -7.74
CA LYS A 45 0.09 -13.06 -7.66
C LYS A 45 -1.21 -13.88 -7.72
N LYS A 46 -2.24 -13.44 -6.98
CA LYS A 46 -3.56 -14.09 -7.02
C LYS A 46 -4.21 -14.02 -8.39
N GLU A 47 -4.06 -12.90 -9.10
CA GLU A 47 -4.61 -12.72 -10.44
C GLU A 47 -4.05 -13.75 -11.41
N VAL A 48 -2.73 -13.99 -11.40
CA VAL A 48 -2.11 -15.02 -12.23
C VAL A 48 -2.72 -16.40 -11.96
N VAL A 49 -2.94 -16.76 -10.70
CA VAL A 49 -3.59 -18.04 -10.33
C VAL A 49 -5.04 -18.09 -10.85
N CYS A 50 -5.82 -17.02 -10.65
CA CYS A 50 -7.21 -16.93 -11.09
C CYS A 50 -7.33 -17.04 -12.63
N GLU A 51 -6.48 -16.32 -13.37
CA GLU A 51 -6.49 -16.33 -14.83
C GLU A 51 -6.00 -17.67 -15.39
N THR A 52 -5.08 -18.35 -14.70
CA THR A 52 -4.62 -19.70 -15.06
C THR A 52 -5.73 -20.73 -14.83
N ALA A 53 -6.45 -20.67 -13.71
CA ALA A 53 -7.63 -21.52 -13.46
C ALA A 53 -8.75 -21.24 -14.48
N ARG A 54 -8.93 -19.97 -14.88
CA ARG A 54 -9.90 -19.61 -15.92
C ARG A 54 -9.52 -20.20 -17.29
N LEU A 55 -8.24 -20.29 -17.63
CA LEU A 55 -7.77 -20.92 -18.86
C LEU A 55 -8.20 -22.38 -18.96
N GLU A 56 -8.14 -23.14 -17.86
CA GLU A 56 -8.58 -24.54 -17.83
C GLU A 56 -10.07 -24.65 -18.20
N SER A 57 -10.91 -23.79 -17.63
CA SER A 57 -12.34 -23.74 -17.97
C SER A 57 -12.59 -23.29 -19.42
N ILE A 58 -11.79 -22.36 -19.95
CA ILE A 58 -11.92 -21.87 -21.33
C ILE A 58 -11.54 -22.97 -22.35
N ARG A 59 -10.58 -23.84 -22.02
CA ARG A 59 -10.20 -24.97 -22.90
C ARG A 59 -11.37 -25.89 -23.21
N ASP A 60 -12.26 -26.11 -22.24
CA ASP A 60 -13.42 -26.99 -22.40
C ASP A 60 -14.62 -26.25 -23.00
N THR A 61 -14.82 -24.98 -22.65
CA THR A 61 -16.03 -24.23 -23.01
C THR A 61 -15.91 -23.42 -24.29
N ASN A 62 -14.74 -22.83 -24.57
CA ASN A 62 -14.51 -21.91 -25.69
C ASN A 62 -13.06 -22.01 -26.21
N PRO A 63 -12.69 -23.11 -26.91
CA PRO A 63 -11.31 -23.35 -27.36
C PRO A 63 -10.69 -22.21 -28.18
N ASP A 64 -11.50 -21.51 -28.97
CA ASP A 64 -11.03 -20.39 -29.81
C ASP A 64 -10.51 -19.20 -29.00
N ARG A 65 -10.91 -19.08 -27.72
CA ARG A 65 -10.49 -18.01 -26.81
C ARG A 65 -9.23 -18.33 -26.00
N VAL A 66 -8.69 -19.55 -26.12
CA VAL A 66 -7.50 -20.01 -25.37
C VAL A 66 -6.33 -19.05 -25.60
N LYS A 67 -6.02 -18.71 -26.86
CA LYS A 67 -4.92 -17.80 -27.19
C LYS A 67 -5.11 -16.39 -26.61
N GLN A 68 -6.35 -15.91 -26.55
CA GLN A 68 -6.65 -14.62 -25.92
C GLN A 68 -6.39 -14.68 -24.42
N GLN A 69 -6.81 -15.75 -23.76
CA GLN A 69 -6.62 -15.94 -22.33
C GLN A 69 -5.13 -16.12 -21.97
N GLU A 70 -4.34 -16.78 -22.81
CA GLU A 70 -2.88 -16.88 -22.64
C GLU A 70 -2.21 -15.50 -22.64
N ASN A 71 -2.65 -14.58 -23.50
CA ASN A 71 -2.14 -13.20 -23.49
C ASN A 71 -2.49 -12.47 -22.19
N VAL A 72 -3.72 -12.65 -21.68
CA VAL A 72 -4.15 -12.07 -20.39
C VAL A 72 -3.28 -12.59 -19.24
N ILE A 73 -2.98 -13.90 -19.22
CA ILE A 73 -2.08 -14.48 -18.23
C ILE A 73 -0.68 -13.89 -18.34
N ALA A 74 -0.15 -13.73 -19.56
CA ALA A 74 1.16 -13.12 -19.77
C ALA A 74 1.21 -11.67 -19.24
N GLU A 75 0.17 -10.87 -19.49
CA GLU A 75 0.03 -9.51 -18.94
C GLU A 75 -0.03 -9.51 -17.41
N ALA A 76 -0.83 -10.40 -16.81
CA ALA A 76 -0.90 -10.56 -15.36
C ALA A 76 0.46 -10.98 -14.75
N GLN A 77 1.19 -11.88 -15.41
CA GLN A 77 2.54 -12.28 -15.00
C GLN A 77 3.53 -11.11 -15.04
N MET A 78 3.43 -10.24 -16.04
CA MET A 78 4.25 -9.03 -16.12
C MET A 78 3.95 -8.01 -14.99
N MET A 79 2.77 -8.08 -14.36
CA MET A 79 2.44 -7.21 -13.23
C MET A 79 3.14 -7.61 -11.91
N ILE A 80 3.58 -8.86 -11.78
CA ILE A 80 4.34 -9.33 -10.60
C ILE A 80 5.66 -8.56 -10.46
N PRO A 81 6.60 -8.59 -11.43
CA PRO A 81 7.87 -7.88 -11.30
C PRO A 81 7.68 -6.36 -11.19
N HIS A 82 6.62 -5.79 -11.81
CA HIS A 82 6.26 -4.39 -11.63
C HIS A 82 5.90 -4.07 -10.18
N SER A 83 5.03 -4.88 -9.57
CA SER A 83 4.59 -4.70 -8.18
C SER A 83 5.74 -4.93 -7.20
N GLU A 84 6.62 -5.89 -7.47
CA GLU A 84 7.83 -6.11 -6.67
C GLU A 84 8.78 -4.93 -6.71
N ASN A 85 8.99 -4.32 -7.88
CA ASN A 85 9.82 -3.12 -8.00
C ASN A 85 9.24 -1.98 -7.16
N ARG A 86 7.91 -1.82 -7.12
CA ARG A 86 7.25 -0.84 -6.25
C ARG A 86 7.43 -1.15 -4.76
N VAL A 87 7.41 -2.43 -4.37
CA VAL A 87 7.72 -2.84 -3.00
C VAL A 87 9.18 -2.55 -2.66
N ARG A 88 10.15 -2.93 -3.51
CA ARG A 88 11.58 -2.64 -3.32
C ARG A 88 11.86 -1.14 -3.17
N ALA A 89 11.25 -0.32 -4.04
CA ALA A 89 11.39 1.13 -3.96
C ALA A 89 10.83 1.70 -2.65
N ALA A 90 9.66 1.22 -2.20
CA ALA A 90 9.07 1.65 -0.93
C ALA A 90 9.83 1.16 0.31
N ILE A 91 10.45 -0.03 0.25
CA ILE A 91 11.38 -0.51 1.28
C ILE A 91 12.54 0.46 1.40
N LYS A 92 13.20 0.77 0.27
CA LYS A 92 14.34 1.71 0.25
C LYS A 92 13.94 3.08 0.78
N ASP A 93 12.82 3.63 0.30
CA ASP A 93 12.32 4.95 0.72
C ASP A 93 11.99 5.02 2.23
N LEU A 94 11.50 3.94 2.82
CA LEU A 94 11.25 3.85 4.25
C LEU A 94 12.57 3.67 5.04
N GLN A 95 13.50 2.85 4.56
CA GLN A 95 14.82 2.67 5.18
C GLN A 95 15.62 3.98 5.18
N ASP A 96 15.77 4.63 4.02
CA ASP A 96 16.47 5.91 3.90
C ASP A 96 15.87 6.97 4.84
N PHE A 97 14.54 6.96 5.01
CA PHE A 97 13.85 7.87 5.91
C PHE A 97 14.14 7.59 7.38
N LEU A 98 14.16 6.31 7.79
CA LEU A 98 14.51 5.92 9.16
C LEU A 98 15.97 6.25 9.47
N ASP A 99 16.89 5.98 8.54
CA ASP A 99 18.32 6.25 8.71
C ASP A 99 18.61 7.77 8.84
N THR A 100 17.91 8.59 8.06
CA THR A 100 18.06 10.06 8.11
C THR A 100 17.57 10.66 9.44
N HIS A 101 16.59 10.02 10.06
CA HIS A 101 15.90 10.51 11.26
C HIS A 101 16.14 9.64 12.50
N GLU A 102 17.23 8.87 12.52
CA GLU A 102 17.53 7.92 13.60
C GLU A 102 17.59 8.60 14.98
N ASN A 103 18.03 9.86 15.05
CA ASN A 103 18.10 10.66 16.28
C ASN A 103 16.78 11.36 16.65
N ASP A 104 15.85 11.50 15.70
CA ASP A 104 14.53 12.11 15.91
C ASP A 104 13.47 11.07 16.30
N ALA A 105 13.80 9.78 16.16
CA ALA A 105 12.88 8.68 16.35
C ALA A 105 12.77 8.29 17.82
N GLU A 106 11.73 8.75 18.50
CA GLU A 106 11.32 8.13 19.76
C GLU A 106 10.79 6.72 19.49
N GLU A 107 11.22 5.75 20.30
CA GLU A 107 10.75 4.37 20.21
C GLU A 107 9.26 4.32 20.58
N GLY A 108 8.42 3.96 19.61
CA GLY A 108 6.97 3.95 19.77
C GLY A 108 6.30 2.94 18.85
N GLU A 109 4.98 2.79 18.99
CA GLU A 109 4.19 1.80 18.23
C GLU A 109 4.37 1.94 16.72
N LEU A 110 4.47 3.18 16.20
CA LEU A 110 4.65 3.43 14.78
C LEU A 110 6.04 3.02 14.28
N MET A 111 7.09 3.17 15.10
CA MET A 111 8.44 2.72 14.77
C MET A 111 8.51 1.19 14.74
N GLN A 112 7.88 0.53 15.73
CA GLN A 112 7.78 -0.93 15.73
C GLN A 112 7.00 -1.45 14.52
N ASP A 113 5.90 -0.77 14.15
CA ASP A 113 5.11 -1.09 12.96
C ASP A 113 5.95 -0.89 11.67
N ALA A 114 6.76 0.16 11.60
CA ALA A 114 7.66 0.39 10.48
C ALA A 114 8.69 -0.75 10.33
N ARG A 115 9.37 -1.13 11.43
CA ARG A 115 10.35 -2.24 11.44
C ARG A 115 9.69 -3.57 11.03
N THR A 116 8.54 -3.89 11.63
CA THR A 116 7.77 -5.11 11.33
C THR A 116 7.30 -5.14 9.87
N THR A 117 6.87 -3.99 9.34
CA THR A 117 6.44 -3.86 7.94
C THR A 117 7.62 -4.05 6.99
N LEU A 118 8.81 -3.50 7.31
CA LEU A 118 10.03 -3.72 6.52
C LEU A 118 10.40 -5.20 6.45
N GLU A 119 10.43 -5.89 7.59
CA GLU A 119 10.71 -7.32 7.66
C GLU A 119 9.70 -8.13 6.84
N SER A 120 8.41 -7.84 7.02
CA SER A 120 7.34 -8.50 6.28
C SER A 120 7.43 -8.26 4.76
N ALA A 121 7.81 -7.05 4.36
CA ALA A 121 8.00 -6.69 2.94
C ALA A 121 9.20 -7.43 2.33
N GLN A 122 10.32 -7.51 3.05
CA GLN A 122 11.50 -8.28 2.63
C GLN A 122 11.16 -9.77 2.50
N LEU A 123 10.42 -10.33 3.46
CA LEU A 123 9.95 -11.72 3.42
C LEU A 123 9.02 -11.98 2.22
N THR A 124 8.18 -11.00 1.87
CA THR A 124 7.27 -11.11 0.72
C THR A 124 8.03 -11.18 -0.60
N LEU A 125 9.20 -10.52 -0.69
CA LEU A 125 10.09 -10.55 -1.84
C LEU A 125 10.99 -11.80 -1.89
N SER A 126 11.35 -12.38 -0.74
CA SER A 126 12.22 -13.57 -0.69
C SER A 126 11.48 -14.89 -0.90
N LYS A 127 10.16 -14.94 -0.68
CA LYS A 127 9.30 -16.10 -0.94
C LYS A 127 8.98 -16.30 -2.44
N GLN A 128 9.95 -16.08 -3.32
CA GLN A 128 9.81 -16.35 -4.76
C GLN A 128 10.19 -17.79 -5.09
#